data_AF-A0A0T6A8U9-F1
#
_entry.id   AF-A0A0T6A8U9-F1
#
_cell.length_a   1.000
_cell.length_b   1.000
_cell.length_c   1.000
_cell.angle_alpha   90.00
_cell.angle_beta   90.00
_cell.angle_gamma   90.00
#
_symmetry.space_group_name_H-M   'P 1'
#
loop_
_entity.id
_entity.type
_entity.pdbx_description
1 polymer ?
#
loop_
_entity_poly.entity_id
_entity_poly.type
_entity_poly.pdbx_seq_one_letter_code
_entity_poly.pdbx_strand_id
1 'polypeptide(L)'
;TALELLQALRDLLEQEILPSLTDARLKYQTLIAINALRMLEREVPDEAGRLRAELGALQELLGRSRTDPPGDPALLRRCVLEANRELCERIRQGLADAGPWRQHVLAHVRSAVEEKLRINNPARLEAFLAEPPDAE
;
A
#
# COMPACT_ATOMS: atom_id res chain seq x y z
N THR A 1 8.98 12.32 14.83
CA THR A 1 9.70 13.33 14.03
C THR A 1 9.17 13.55 12.61
N ALA A 2 8.77 12.56 11.80
CA ALA A 2 7.95 12.83 10.58
C ALA A 2 6.45 12.67 10.84
N LEU A 3 6.07 11.59 11.54
CA LEU A 3 4.69 11.32 11.96
C LEU A 3 4.11 12.45 12.83
N GLU A 4 4.86 12.88 13.85
CA GLU A 4 4.48 13.99 14.74
C GLU A 4 4.23 15.30 13.97
N LEU A 5 5.00 15.59 12.92
CA LEU A 5 4.78 16.77 12.09
C LEU A 5 3.51 16.65 11.25
N LEU A 6 3.25 15.47 10.67
CA LEU A 6 2.01 15.21 9.94
C LEU A 6 0.79 15.37 10.85
N GLN A 7 0.86 14.82 12.07
CA GLN A 7 -0.18 14.95 13.09
C GLN A 7 -0.39 16.42 13.49
N ALA A 8 0.69 17.17 13.76
CA ALA A 8 0.60 18.58 14.10
C ALA A 8 -0.01 19.42 12.96
N LEU A 9 0.37 19.16 11.70
CA LEU A 9 -0.23 19.84 10.54
C LEU A 9 -1.72 19.50 10.40
N ARG A 10 -2.09 18.23 10.59
CA ARG A 10 -3.49 17.80 10.53
C ARG A 10 -4.30 18.49 11.62
N ASP A 11 -3.80 18.50 12.85
CA ASP A 11 -4.48 19.11 14.00
C ASP A 11 -4.66 20.62 13.79
N LEU A 12 -3.65 21.32 13.25
CA LEU A 12 -3.76 22.73 12.83
C LEU A 12 -4.88 22.94 11.80
N LEU A 13 -4.91 22.10 10.76
CA LEU A 13 -5.92 22.21 9.71
C LEU A 13 -7.34 21.92 10.24
N GLU A 14 -7.49 20.94 11.11
CA GLU A 14 -8.77 20.52 11.67
C GLU A 14 -9.31 21.51 12.71
N GLN A 15 -8.45 21.99 13.61
CA GLN A 15 -8.86 22.75 14.80
C GLN A 15 -8.86 24.25 14.56
N GLU A 16 -7.96 24.77 13.73
CA GLU A 16 -7.81 26.22 13.53
C GLU A 16 -8.31 26.66 12.15
N ILE A 17 -7.87 25.99 11.08
CA ILE A 17 -8.14 26.45 9.72
C ILE A 17 -9.58 26.10 9.30
N LEU A 18 -9.96 24.83 9.30
CA LEU A 18 -11.26 24.38 8.78
C LEU A 18 -12.47 25.12 9.39
N PRO A 19 -12.52 25.38 10.72
CA PRO A 19 -13.64 26.11 11.33
C PRO A 19 -13.71 27.59 10.92
N SER A 20 -12.58 28.21 10.59
CA SER A 20 -12.50 29.63 10.19
C SER A 20 -12.87 29.87 8.73
N LEU A 21 -12.87 28.83 7.90
CA LEU A 21 -13.22 28.94 6.49
C LEU A 21 -14.73 29.21 6.32
N THR A 22 -15.07 30.05 5.35
CA THR A 22 -16.46 30.30 4.93
C THR A 22 -16.68 29.88 3.48
N ASP A 23 -15.65 29.99 2.64
CA ASP A 23 -15.67 29.54 1.24
C ASP A 23 -15.80 28.01 1.13
N ALA A 24 -16.81 27.55 0.40
CA ALA A 24 -17.13 26.13 0.27
C ALA A 24 -16.06 25.34 -0.48
N ARG A 25 -15.42 25.94 -1.49
CA ARG A 25 -14.36 25.29 -2.27
C ARG A 25 -13.12 25.08 -1.40
N LEU A 26 -12.72 26.10 -0.64
CA LEU A 26 -11.57 26.04 0.24
C LEU A 26 -11.79 25.03 1.36
N LYS A 27 -13.00 24.99 1.96
CA LYS A 27 -13.39 23.94 2.92
C LYS A 27 -13.20 22.54 2.36
N TYR A 28 -13.70 22.30 1.15
CA TYR A 28 -13.58 21.00 0.51
C TYR A 28 -12.12 20.61 0.27
N GLN A 29 -11.29 21.54 -0.21
CA GLN A 29 -9.85 21.31 -0.40
C GLN A 29 -9.13 21.02 0.93
N THR A 30 -9.48 21.71 2.00
CA THR A 30 -8.93 21.45 3.35
C THR A 30 -9.30 20.07 3.86
N LEU A 31 -10.56 19.62 3.65
CA LEU A 31 -10.97 18.25 3.98
C LEU A 31 -10.17 17.20 3.20
N ILE A 32 -9.89 17.45 1.91
CA ILE A 32 -9.01 16.59 1.11
C ILE A 32 -7.60 16.53 1.72
N ALA A 33 -7.03 17.68 2.07
CA ALA A 33 -5.69 17.76 2.65
C ALA A 33 -5.61 17.00 3.98
N ILE A 34 -6.59 17.18 4.87
CA ILE A 34 -6.71 16.44 6.14
C ILE A 34 -6.76 14.93 5.89
N ASN A 35 -7.57 14.48 4.94
CA ASN A 35 -7.67 13.06 4.61
C ASN A 35 -6.36 12.51 4.02
N ALA A 36 -5.65 13.30 3.21
CA ALA A 36 -4.32 12.95 2.71
C ALA A 36 -3.29 12.82 3.83
N LEU A 37 -3.27 13.74 4.79
CA LEU A 37 -2.40 13.66 5.98
C LEU A 37 -2.69 12.40 6.80
N ARG A 38 -3.97 12.09 7.05
CA ARG A 38 -4.37 10.84 7.74
C ARG A 38 -3.90 9.58 7.00
N MET A 39 -3.88 9.59 5.67
CA MET A 39 -3.32 8.48 4.88
C MET A 39 -1.80 8.37 5.09
N LEU A 40 -1.08 9.48 4.99
CA LEU A 40 0.37 9.52 5.20
C LEU A 40 0.78 9.10 6.61
N GLU A 41 0.02 9.49 7.64
CA GLU A 41 0.25 9.08 9.03
C GLU A 41 0.16 7.57 9.23
N ARG A 42 -0.68 6.87 8.47
CA ARG A 42 -0.78 5.39 8.49
C ARG A 42 0.34 4.74 7.68
N GLU A 43 0.87 5.44 6.69
CA GLU A 43 1.87 4.92 5.76
C GLU A 43 3.30 5.00 6.32
N VAL A 44 3.63 6.11 7.00
CA VAL A 44 4.97 6.45 7.52
C VAL A 44 5.54 5.44 8.53
N PRO A 45 4.78 4.93 9.52
CA PRO A 45 5.36 4.10 10.58
C PRO A 45 5.90 2.74 10.09
N ASP A 46 5.41 2.23 8.96
CA ASP A 46 5.67 0.85 8.53
C ASP A 46 6.04 0.72 7.05
N GLU A 47 6.48 1.80 6.38
CA GLU A 47 6.88 1.72 4.97
C GLU A 47 8.06 0.76 4.76
N ALA A 48 9.10 0.86 5.60
CA ALA A 48 10.26 -0.01 5.50
C ALA A 48 9.94 -1.47 5.86
N GLY A 49 9.04 -1.71 6.83
CA GLY A 49 8.58 -3.06 7.18
C GLY A 49 7.82 -3.71 6.03
N ARG A 50 6.85 -2.97 5.46
CA ARG A 50 6.09 -3.42 4.29
C ARG A 50 6.95 -3.70 3.07
N LEU A 51 7.90 -2.83 2.74
CA LEU A 51 8.80 -3.06 1.61
C LEU A 51 9.69 -4.30 1.81
N ARG A 52 10.12 -4.58 3.04
CA ARG A 52 10.87 -5.81 3.35
C ARG A 52 10.00 -7.06 3.21
N ALA A 53 8.77 -7.01 3.70
CA ALA A 53 7.82 -8.11 3.56
C ALA A 53 7.47 -8.37 2.09
N GLU A 54 7.22 -7.31 1.31
CA GLU A 54 6.95 -7.40 -0.12
C GLU A 54 8.14 -7.99 -0.89
N LEU A 55 9.36 -7.53 -0.62
CA LEU A 55 10.56 -8.09 -1.24
C LEU A 55 10.70 -9.59 -0.95
N GLY A 56 10.47 -10.02 0.28
CA GLY A 56 10.51 -11.43 0.66
C GLY A 56 9.47 -12.27 -0.08
N ALA A 57 8.22 -11.80 -0.14
CA ALA A 57 7.15 -12.47 -0.86
C ALA A 57 7.42 -12.55 -2.37
N LEU A 58 7.97 -11.49 -2.97
CA LEU A 58 8.36 -11.48 -4.38
C LEU A 58 9.53 -12.42 -4.67
N GLN A 59 10.52 -12.51 -3.78
CA GLN A 59 11.63 -13.46 -3.91
C GLN A 59 11.12 -14.90 -3.91
N GLU A 60 10.23 -15.24 -2.99
CA GLU A 60 9.59 -16.56 -2.91
C GLU A 60 8.77 -16.85 -4.19
N LEU A 61 7.92 -15.91 -4.63
CA LEU A 61 7.09 -16.07 -5.83
C LEU A 61 7.90 -16.24 -7.12
N LEU A 62 9.03 -15.54 -7.22
CA LEU A 62 9.93 -15.61 -8.38
C LEU A 62 10.88 -16.81 -8.33
N GLY A 63 10.90 -17.56 -7.22
CA GLY A 63 11.83 -18.68 -7.00
C GLY A 63 13.28 -18.22 -6.83
N ARG A 64 13.51 -16.98 -6.37
CA ARG A 64 14.83 -16.44 -6.08
C ARG A 64 15.29 -16.94 -4.70
N SER A 65 16.60 -17.10 -4.52
CA SER A 65 17.17 -17.29 -3.19
C SER A 65 16.81 -16.10 -2.31
N ARG A 66 16.26 -16.37 -1.12
CA ARG A 66 15.93 -15.32 -0.15
C ARG A 66 17.22 -14.65 0.29
N THR A 67 17.31 -13.34 0.08
CA THR A 67 18.44 -12.52 0.53
C THR A 67 17.96 -11.58 1.61
N ASP A 68 18.85 -11.22 2.54
CA ASP A 68 18.51 -10.20 3.52
C ASP A 68 18.18 -8.88 2.81
N PRO A 69 17.09 -8.21 3.18
CA PRO A 69 16.73 -6.94 2.58
C PRO A 69 17.77 -5.88 2.94
N PRO A 70 18.11 -4.98 2.01
CA PRO A 70 19.05 -3.90 2.28
C PRO A 70 18.53 -2.97 3.39
N GLY A 71 19.46 -2.47 4.21
CA GLY A 71 19.15 -1.48 5.25
C GLY A 71 18.82 -0.10 4.71
N ASP A 72 19.38 0.27 3.55
CA ASP A 72 19.11 1.53 2.85
C ASP A 72 17.70 1.53 2.25
N PRO A 73 16.80 2.45 2.66
CA PRO A 73 15.45 2.56 2.11
C PRO A 73 15.40 2.81 0.59
N ALA A 74 16.39 3.52 0.01
CA ALA A 74 16.39 3.79 -1.42
C ALA A 74 16.76 2.53 -2.23
N LEU A 75 17.76 1.78 -1.77
CA LEU A 75 18.09 0.48 -2.34
C LEU A 75 16.96 -0.53 -2.17
N LEU A 76 16.31 -0.58 -1.00
CA LEU A 76 15.16 -1.47 -0.76
C LEU A 76 14.03 -1.24 -1.77
N ARG A 77 13.64 0.03 -1.99
CA ARG A 77 12.63 0.39 -3.00
C ARG A 77 13.03 -0.05 -4.41
N ARG A 78 14.31 0.10 -4.79
CA ARG A 78 14.81 -0.36 -6.09
C ARG A 78 14.70 -1.88 -6.24
N CYS A 79 15.10 -2.66 -5.24
CA CYS A 79 14.99 -4.12 -5.28
C CYS A 79 13.53 -4.58 -5.43
N VAL A 80 12.59 -3.96 -4.71
CA VAL A 80 11.15 -4.25 -4.85
C VAL A 80 10.66 -3.92 -6.27
N LEU A 81 11.04 -2.76 -6.82
CA LEU A 81 10.66 -2.37 -8.18
C LEU A 81 11.21 -3.34 -9.24
N GLU A 82 12.46 -3.78 -9.10
CA GLU A 82 13.08 -4.75 -10.01
C GLU A 82 12.39 -6.12 -9.94
N ALA A 83 12.06 -6.59 -8.74
CA ALA A 83 11.33 -7.85 -8.57
C ALA A 83 9.91 -7.77 -9.16
N ASN A 84 9.20 -6.66 -8.94
CA ASN A 84 7.89 -6.42 -9.56
C ASN A 84 7.97 -6.35 -11.09
N ARG A 85 9.01 -5.73 -11.66
CA ARG A 85 9.22 -5.70 -13.12
C ARG A 85 9.38 -7.10 -13.69
N GLU A 86 10.18 -7.94 -13.04
CA GLU A 86 10.34 -9.33 -13.46
C GLU A 86 9.02 -10.11 -13.37
N LEU A 87 8.25 -9.95 -12.28
CA LEU A 87 6.92 -10.56 -12.15
C LEU A 87 6.02 -10.14 -13.32
N CYS A 88 5.95 -8.83 -13.62
CA CYS A 88 5.17 -8.30 -14.73
C CYS A 88 5.65 -8.80 -16.10
N GLU A 89 6.95 -9.04 -16.28
CA GLU A 89 7.49 -9.65 -17.49
C GLU A 89 7.04 -11.11 -17.62
N ARG A 90 7.16 -11.90 -16.56
CA ARG A 90 6.71 -13.30 -16.54
C ARG A 90 5.20 -13.43 -16.78
N ILE A 91 4.39 -12.54 -16.19
CA ILE A 91 2.94 -12.48 -16.46
C ILE A 91 2.68 -12.18 -17.94
N ARG A 92 3.36 -11.17 -18.51
CA ARG A 92 3.20 -10.81 -19.94
C ARG A 92 3.65 -11.91 -20.91
N GLN A 93 4.55 -12.80 -20.47
CA GLN A 93 4.96 -13.97 -21.24
C GLN A 93 3.95 -15.15 -21.15
N GLY A 94 2.85 -14.98 -20.41
CA GLY A 94 1.80 -15.99 -20.25
C GLY A 94 2.11 -17.07 -19.21
N LEU A 95 3.20 -16.92 -18.42
CA LEU A 95 3.55 -17.90 -17.39
C LEU A 95 2.45 -18.01 -16.32
N ALA A 96 1.67 -16.94 -16.10
CA ALA A 96 0.59 -16.85 -15.13
C ALA A 96 -0.79 -17.20 -15.72
N ASP A 97 -0.89 -17.70 -16.95
CA ASP A 97 -2.19 -17.97 -17.58
C ASP A 97 -2.83 -19.27 -17.08
N ALA A 98 -1.99 -20.24 -16.70
CA ALA A 98 -2.42 -21.56 -16.22
C ALA A 98 -1.46 -22.17 -15.20
N GLY A 99 -1.89 -23.25 -14.56
CA GLY A 99 -1.07 -24.05 -13.66
C GLY A 99 -0.87 -23.44 -12.25
N PRO A 100 -0.03 -24.08 -11.42
CA PRO A 100 0.13 -23.70 -10.01
C PRO A 100 0.71 -22.30 -9.82
N TRP A 101 1.57 -21.84 -10.72
CA TRP A 101 2.17 -20.51 -10.61
C TRP A 101 1.13 -19.39 -10.73
N ARG A 102 0.10 -19.57 -11.58
CA ARG A 102 -1.05 -18.64 -11.64
C ARG A 102 -1.71 -18.47 -10.28
N GLN A 103 -1.95 -19.58 -9.56
CA GLN A 103 -2.59 -19.53 -8.25
C GLN A 103 -1.73 -18.78 -7.23
N HIS A 104 -0.42 -19.01 -7.24
CA HIS A 104 0.52 -18.27 -6.38
C HIS A 104 0.57 -16.77 -6.72
N VAL A 105 0.56 -16.40 -8.01
CA VAL A 105 0.51 -15.01 -8.44
C VAL A 105 -0.80 -14.34 -7.98
N LEU A 106 -1.95 -15.01 -8.17
CA LEU A 106 -3.24 -14.48 -7.73
C LEU A 106 -3.31 -14.31 -6.20
N ALA A 107 -2.79 -15.28 -5.44
CA ALA A 107 -2.71 -15.18 -3.98
C ALA A 107 -1.82 -14.01 -3.54
N HIS A 108 -0.67 -13.83 -4.19
CA HIS A 108 0.23 -12.71 -3.92
C HIS A 108 -0.43 -11.36 -4.23
N VAL A 109 -1.05 -11.21 -5.41
CA VAL A 109 -1.73 -9.97 -5.80
C VAL A 109 -2.89 -9.66 -4.85
N ARG A 110 -3.67 -10.66 -4.45
CA ARG A 110 -4.75 -10.51 -3.47
C ARG A 110 -4.19 -9.97 -2.14
N SER A 111 -3.18 -10.63 -1.59
CA SER A 111 -2.53 -10.22 -0.34
C SER A 111 -1.98 -8.79 -0.43
N ALA A 112 -1.33 -8.43 -1.54
CA ALA A 112 -0.81 -7.08 -1.76
C ALA A 112 -1.91 -6.01 -1.87
N VAL A 113 -3.07 -6.34 -2.46
CA VAL A 113 -4.22 -5.43 -2.54
C VAL A 113 -4.89 -5.27 -1.18
N GLU A 114 -5.09 -6.35 -0.43
CA GLU A 114 -5.66 -6.31 0.92
C GLU A 114 -4.80 -5.42 1.84
N GLU A 115 -3.47 -5.58 1.79
CA GLU A 115 -2.53 -4.76 2.55
C GLU A 115 -2.64 -3.26 2.19
N LYS A 116 -2.76 -2.94 0.89
CA LYS A 116 -2.98 -1.55 0.44
C LYS A 116 -4.34 -1.00 0.87
N LEU A 117 -5.39 -1.82 0.86
CA LEU A 117 -6.73 -1.40 1.30
C LEU A 117 -6.78 -1.19 2.80
N ARG A 118 -6.09 -2.01 3.60
CA ARG A 118 -5.98 -1.84 5.06
C ARG A 118 -5.46 -0.46 5.44
N ILE A 119 -4.57 0.11 4.62
CA ILE A 119 -4.01 1.45 4.82
C ILE A 119 -4.90 2.55 4.24
N ASN A 120 -5.37 2.37 3.00
CA ASN A 120 -6.08 3.45 2.30
C ASN A 120 -7.57 3.52 2.65
N ASN A 121 -8.23 2.37 2.84
CA ASN A 121 -9.67 2.27 3.04
C ASN A 121 -10.07 0.98 3.81
N PRO A 122 -9.83 0.93 5.14
CA PRO A 122 -10.07 -0.29 5.93
C PRO A 122 -11.53 -0.73 5.94
N ALA A 123 -12.48 0.22 5.98
CA ALA A 123 -13.91 -0.11 5.93
C ALA A 123 -14.32 -0.82 4.63
N ARG A 124 -13.69 -0.45 3.50
CA ARG A 124 -13.93 -1.13 2.21
C ARG A 124 -13.34 -2.54 2.18
N LEU A 125 -12.19 -2.75 2.84
CA LEU A 125 -11.62 -4.09 2.99
C LEU A 125 -12.54 -4.99 3.84
N GLU A 126 -13.03 -4.48 4.98
CA GLU A 126 -13.96 -5.21 5.84
C GLU A 126 -15.24 -5.61 5.10
N ALA A 127 -15.83 -4.70 4.33
CA ALA A 127 -16.99 -5.00 3.50
C ALA A 127 -16.72 -6.10 2.47
N PHE A 128 -15.56 -6.07 1.81
CA PHE A 128 -15.17 -7.08 0.82
C PHE A 128 -14.92 -8.46 1.44
N LEU A 129 -14.35 -8.52 2.65
CA LEU A 129 -14.12 -9.79 3.36
C LEU A 129 -15.42 -10.38 3.95
N ALA A 130 -16.44 -9.54 4.17
CA ALA A 130 -17.75 -9.97 4.65
C ALA A 130 -18.67 -10.49 3.53
N GLU A 131 -18.39 -10.18 2.26
CA GLU A 131 -19.07 -10.77 1.12
C GLU A 131 -18.61 -12.24 0.95
N PRO A 132 -19.55 -13.23 0.92
CA PRO A 132 -19.19 -14.61 0.65
C PRO A 132 -18.58 -14.70 -0.76
N PRO A 133 -17.55 -15.53 -0.98
CA PRO A 133 -17.00 -15.70 -2.32
C PRO A 133 -18.11 -16.23 -3.22
N ASP A 134 -18.45 -15.46 -4.26
CA ASP A 134 -19.39 -15.89 -5.29
C ASP A 134 -19.00 -17.30 -5.77
N ALA A 135 -19.94 -18.23 -5.60
CA ALA A 135 -19.87 -19.57 -6.13
C ALA A 135 -20.19 -19.50 -7.63
N GLU A 136 -19.18 -19.22 -8.46
CA GLU A 136 -19.20 -19.53 -9.90
C GLU A 136 -18.15 -20.59 -10.24
#